data_AF-M3JAY9-F1
#
_entry.id   AF-M3JAY9-F1
#
_cell.length_a   1.000
_cell.length_b   1.000
_cell.length_c   1.000
_cell.angle_alpha   90.00
_cell.angle_beta   90.00
_cell.angle_gamma   90.00
#
_symmetry.space_group_name_H-M   'P 1'
#
loop_
_entity.id
_entity.type
_entity.pdbx_description
1 polymer ?
#
loop_
_entity_poly.entity_id
_entity_poly.type
_entity_poly.pdbx_seq_one_letter_code
_entity_poly.pdbx_strand_id
1 'polypeptide(L)'
;MSNDLIIFVIFGLILTVLFVLVFIKDLEASRKFSRYEKAIESLIQELHAVKKQVANFNQNSEPAEFDIVQLESNLEQRLNEKINQKITPIINTLQGIESSIDNFQSQQQDRLFTLEERTKSISKISAPNGEDDEKRIVQMYSEGKSIESIAKELCVGLGKVELTLKLRELI
;
A
#
# COMPACT_ATOMS: atom_id res chain seq x y z
N MET A 1 66.64 60.30 -74.21
CA MET A 1 67.35 59.01 -74.15
C MET A 1 67.63 58.56 -72.72
N SER A 2 68.34 59.32 -71.87
CA SER A 2 68.57 58.88 -70.48
C SER A 2 67.31 58.82 -69.61
N ASN A 3 66.39 59.78 -69.74
CA ASN A 3 65.15 59.81 -68.95
C ASN A 3 64.16 58.69 -69.34
N ASP A 4 64.06 58.37 -70.63
CA ASP A 4 63.18 57.29 -71.12
C ASP A 4 63.64 55.92 -70.62
N LEU A 5 64.97 55.72 -70.55
CA LEU A 5 65.57 54.50 -70.02
C LEU A 5 65.34 54.36 -68.51
N ILE A 6 65.41 55.46 -67.75
CA ILE A 6 65.09 55.47 -66.31
C ILE A 6 63.61 55.13 -66.07
N ILE A 7 62.69 55.65 -66.88
CA ILE A 7 61.26 55.34 -66.78
C ILE A 7 61.00 53.85 -67.05
N PHE A 8 61.65 53.26 -68.06
CA PHE A 8 61.54 51.83 -68.35
C PHE A 8 62.08 50.95 -67.22
N VAL A 9 63.19 51.35 -66.58
CA VAL A 9 63.76 50.62 -65.43
C VAL A 9 62.83 50.67 -64.23
N ILE A 10 62.26 51.84 -63.92
CA ILE A 10 61.31 52.00 -62.80
C ILE A 10 60.04 51.19 -63.07
N PHE A 11 59.53 51.22 -64.30
CA PHE A 11 58.36 50.43 -64.68
C PHE A 11 58.61 48.92 -64.58
N GLY A 12 59.78 48.45 -65.03
CA GLY A 12 60.19 47.06 -64.88
C GLY A 12 60.32 46.63 -63.41
N LEU A 13 60.84 47.52 -62.55
CA LEU A 13 60.94 47.28 -61.12
C LEU A 13 59.55 47.17 -60.48
N ILE A 14 58.64 48.09 -60.80
CA ILE A 14 57.26 48.07 -60.31
C ILE A 14 56.53 46.78 -60.75
N LEU A 15 56.68 46.38 -62.01
CA LEU A 15 56.09 45.13 -62.51
C LEU A 15 56.65 43.91 -61.79
N THR A 16 57.96 43.89 -61.53
CA THR A 16 58.61 42.79 -60.79
C THR A 16 58.06 42.69 -59.36
N VAL A 17 57.92 43.83 -58.67
CA VAL A 17 57.35 43.87 -57.32
C VAL A 17 55.90 43.39 -57.32
N LEU A 18 55.10 43.80 -58.31
CA LEU A 18 53.71 43.37 -58.44
C LEU A 18 53.63 41.84 -58.65
N PHE A 19 54.48 41.29 -59.51
CA PHE A 19 54.54 39.85 -59.76
C PHE A 19 54.89 39.07 -58.49
N VAL A 20 55.86 39.54 -57.70
CA VAL A 20 56.24 38.92 -56.42
C VAL A 20 55.08 38.96 -55.42
N LEU A 21 54.37 40.09 -55.31
CA LEU A 21 53.22 40.20 -54.41
C LEU A 21 52.08 39.25 -54.79
N VAL A 22 51.80 39.09 -56.08
CA VAL A 22 50.80 38.12 -56.56
C VAL A 22 51.23 36.70 -56.21
N PHE A 23 52.50 36.35 -56.43
CA PHE A 23 53.02 35.01 -56.13
C PHE A 23 52.96 34.69 -54.63
N ILE A 24 53.29 35.65 -53.75
CA ILE A 24 53.17 35.48 -52.30
C ILE A 24 51.71 35.31 -51.88
N LYS A 25 50.80 36.12 -52.43
CA LYS A 25 49.36 36.01 -52.12
C LYS A 25 48.78 34.68 -52.60
N ASP A 26 49.20 34.19 -53.77
CA ASP A 26 48.74 32.93 -54.31
C ASP A 26 49.27 31.74 -53.49
N LEU A 27 50.53 31.81 -53.05
CA LEU A 27 51.10 30.82 -52.13
C LEU A 27 50.38 30.80 -50.78
N GLU A 28 50.00 31.96 -50.25
CA GLU A 28 49.23 32.06 -49.00
C GLU A 28 47.80 31.53 -49.17
N ALA A 29 47.16 31.81 -50.30
CA ALA A 29 45.84 31.29 -50.65
C ALA A 29 45.88 29.76 -50.78
N SER A 30 46.83 29.22 -51.55
CA SER A 30 47.05 27.78 -51.70
C SER A 30 47.27 27.07 -50.36
N ARG A 31 48.07 27.69 -49.47
CA ARG A 31 48.29 27.15 -48.11
C ARG A 31 47.02 27.14 -47.26
N LYS A 32 46.14 28.13 -47.41
CA LYS A 32 44.82 28.16 -46.74
C LYS A 32 43.91 27.06 -47.31
N PHE A 33 43.84 26.91 -48.64
CA PHE A 33 43.08 25.84 -49.27
C PHE A 33 43.50 24.45 -48.82
N SER A 34 44.82 24.18 -48.72
CA SER A 34 45.32 22.89 -48.21
C SER A 34 44.90 22.61 -46.77
N ARG A 35 44.75 23.65 -45.92
CA ARG A 35 44.23 23.47 -44.56
C ARG A 35 42.73 23.16 -44.55
N TYR A 36 41.97 23.81 -45.43
CA TYR A 36 40.54 23.53 -45.58
C TYR A 36 40.31 22.12 -46.13
N GLU A 37 41.10 21.68 -47.11
CA GLU A 37 41.06 20.33 -47.66
C GLU A 37 41.27 19.28 -46.57
N LYS A 38 42.32 19.45 -45.74
CA LYS A 38 42.55 18.56 -44.59
C LYS A 38 41.41 18.57 -43.57
N ALA A 39 40.83 19.74 -43.29
CA ALA A 39 39.70 19.84 -42.38
C ALA A 39 38.46 19.13 -42.94
N ILE A 40 38.19 19.29 -44.24
CA ILE A 40 37.08 18.62 -44.93
C ILE A 40 37.28 17.11 -44.95
N GLU A 41 38.50 16.65 -45.24
CA GLU A 41 38.81 15.22 -45.26
C GLU A 41 38.66 14.59 -43.86
N SER A 42 39.13 15.26 -42.82
CA SER A 42 38.87 14.86 -41.42
C SER A 42 37.37 14.80 -41.12
N LEU A 43 36.61 15.80 -41.56
CA LEU A 43 35.15 15.86 -41.35
C LEU A 43 34.43 14.72 -42.07
N ILE A 44 34.84 14.39 -43.30
CA ILE A 44 34.29 13.28 -44.08
C ILE A 44 34.60 11.95 -43.40
N GLN A 45 35.82 11.78 -42.88
CA GLN A 45 36.23 10.58 -42.18
C GLN A 45 35.46 10.39 -40.87
N GLU A 46 35.27 11.46 -40.10
CA GLU A 46 34.45 11.46 -38.89
C GLU A 46 32.98 11.17 -39.22
N LEU A 47 32.42 11.80 -40.26
CA LEU A 47 31.05 11.55 -40.71
C LEU A 47 30.87 10.10 -41.15
N HIS A 48 31.84 9.54 -41.87
CA HIS A 48 31.81 8.14 -42.25
C HIS A 48 31.92 7.20 -41.04
N ALA A 49 32.78 7.52 -40.06
CA ALA A 49 32.91 6.76 -38.83
C ALA A 49 31.63 6.80 -38.00
N VAL A 50 31.00 7.97 -37.84
CA VAL A 50 29.72 8.14 -37.16
C VAL A 50 28.61 7.41 -37.90
N LYS A 51 28.52 7.56 -39.23
CA LYS A 51 27.54 6.85 -40.05
C LYS A 51 27.70 5.33 -39.92
N LYS A 52 28.93 4.83 -39.86
CA LYS A 52 29.23 3.41 -39.63
C LYS A 52 28.86 2.98 -38.21
N GLN A 53 29.11 3.79 -37.19
CA GLN A 53 28.67 3.51 -35.82
C GLN A 53 27.15 3.46 -35.72
N VAL A 54 26.43 4.39 -36.36
CA VAL A 54 24.96 4.39 -36.42
C VAL A 54 24.44 3.18 -37.20
N ALA A 55 25.06 2.84 -38.33
CA ALA A 55 24.67 1.65 -39.10
C ALA A 55 24.92 0.36 -38.34
N ASN A 56 26.07 0.23 -37.66
CA ASN A 56 26.35 -0.90 -36.78
C ASN A 56 25.43 -0.94 -35.57
N PHE A 57 25.06 0.21 -34.99
CA PHE A 57 24.05 0.27 -33.93
C PHE A 57 22.69 -0.19 -34.45
N ASN A 58 22.30 0.18 -35.68
CA ASN A 58 21.08 -0.27 -36.34
C ASN A 58 21.15 -1.67 -36.98
N GLN A 59 22.33 -2.31 -37.04
CA GLN A 59 22.48 -3.70 -37.49
C GLN A 59 22.63 -4.66 -36.31
N ASN A 60 23.30 -4.24 -35.24
CA ASN A 60 23.32 -4.96 -33.97
C ASN A 60 22.01 -4.75 -33.18
N SER A 61 21.32 -3.64 -33.45
CA SER A 61 19.88 -3.56 -33.33
C SER A 61 19.29 -4.05 -34.64
N GLU A 62 19.38 -5.36 -34.91
CA GLU A 62 18.26 -6.08 -35.56
C GLU A 62 16.97 -5.36 -35.16
N PRO A 63 16.04 -5.04 -36.08
CA PRO A 63 14.88 -4.23 -35.77
C PRO A 63 14.30 -4.80 -34.50
N ALA A 64 14.56 -4.09 -33.41
CA ALA A 64 14.04 -4.52 -32.15
C ALA A 64 12.58 -4.12 -32.32
N GLU A 65 11.77 -5.04 -32.86
CA GLU A 65 10.91 -5.76 -31.94
C GLU A 65 11.74 -6.03 -30.67
N PHE A 66 11.94 -4.98 -29.87
CA PHE A 66 11.66 -5.03 -28.46
C PHE A 66 10.37 -5.79 -28.48
N ASP A 67 10.49 -7.07 -28.19
CA ASP A 67 9.41 -8.02 -28.34
C ASP A 67 8.45 -7.59 -27.23
N ILE A 68 7.64 -6.57 -27.53
CA ILE A 68 6.76 -5.88 -26.60
C ILE A 68 5.82 -6.96 -26.05
N VAL A 69 5.52 -7.97 -26.86
CA VAL A 69 4.80 -9.19 -26.49
C VAL A 69 5.57 -10.01 -25.47
N GLN A 70 6.89 -10.23 -25.61
CA GLN A 70 7.69 -10.87 -24.55
C GLN A 70 7.81 -10.01 -23.29
N LEU A 71 7.93 -8.68 -23.41
CA LEU A 71 7.99 -7.80 -22.24
C LEU A 71 6.65 -7.75 -21.50
N GLU A 72 5.56 -7.65 -22.25
CA GLU A 72 4.17 -7.66 -21.76
C GLU A 72 3.86 -8.99 -21.10
N SER A 73 4.18 -10.13 -21.73
CA SER A 73 3.99 -11.45 -21.11
C SER A 73 4.85 -11.65 -19.85
N ASN A 74 6.10 -11.19 -19.84
CA ASN A 74 6.93 -11.21 -18.63
C ASN A 74 6.34 -10.31 -17.52
N LEU A 75 5.79 -9.16 -17.89
CA LEU A 75 5.18 -8.21 -16.95
C LEU A 75 3.86 -8.75 -16.39
N GLU A 76 3.02 -9.35 -17.23
CA GLU A 76 1.80 -10.06 -16.82
C GLU A 76 2.11 -11.26 -15.93
N GLN A 77 3.13 -12.06 -16.25
CA GLN A 77 3.55 -13.19 -15.41
C GLN A 77 4.03 -12.70 -14.04
N ARG A 78 4.88 -11.68 -13.99
CA ARG A 78 5.36 -11.05 -12.74
C ARG A 78 4.21 -10.45 -11.94
N LEU A 79 3.23 -9.86 -12.61
CA LEU A 79 2.06 -9.27 -11.97
C LEU A 79 1.16 -10.36 -11.39
N ASN A 80 0.87 -11.42 -12.15
CA ASN A 80 0.10 -12.57 -11.69
C ASN A 80 0.80 -13.29 -10.53
N GLU A 81 2.12 -13.46 -10.57
CA GLU A 81 2.88 -14.00 -9.43
C GLU A 81 2.74 -13.12 -8.20
N LYS A 82 2.90 -11.80 -8.32
CA LYS A 82 2.74 -10.87 -7.20
C LYS A 82 1.30 -10.84 -6.66
N ILE A 83 0.30 -10.89 -7.54
CA ILE A 83 -1.12 -10.96 -7.17
C ILE A 83 -1.37 -12.26 -6.42
N ASN A 84 -0.96 -13.42 -6.94
CA ASN A 84 -1.15 -14.69 -6.25
C ASN A 84 -0.38 -14.77 -4.92
N GLN A 85 0.84 -14.21 -4.85
CA GLN A 85 1.62 -14.23 -3.62
C GLN A 85 1.12 -13.28 -2.54
N LYS A 86 0.50 -12.15 -2.90
CA LYS A 86 0.08 -11.13 -1.93
C LYS A 86 -1.43 -11.07 -1.72
N ILE A 87 -2.24 -11.15 -2.78
CA ILE A 87 -3.69 -10.95 -2.69
C ILE A 87 -4.39 -12.24 -2.26
N THR A 88 -4.02 -13.40 -2.81
CA THR A 88 -4.63 -14.70 -2.43
C THR A 88 -4.55 -14.99 -0.93
N PRO A 89 -3.40 -14.84 -0.23
CA PRO A 89 -3.38 -15.03 1.21
C PRO A 89 -4.22 -13.99 1.95
N ILE A 90 -4.31 -12.74 1.47
CA ILE A 90 -5.17 -11.72 2.09
C ILE A 90 -6.64 -12.12 2.00
N ILE A 91 -7.11 -12.58 0.84
CA ILE A 91 -8.50 -13.07 0.67
C ILE A 91 -8.76 -14.27 1.59
N ASN A 92 -7.83 -15.22 1.66
CA ASN A 92 -7.96 -16.37 2.54
C ASN A 92 -8.00 -15.95 4.02
N THR A 93 -7.19 -14.96 4.43
CA THR A 93 -7.27 -14.42 5.79
C THR A 93 -8.60 -13.70 6.06
N LEU A 94 -9.15 -12.99 5.07
CA LEU A 94 -10.45 -12.33 5.20
C LEU A 94 -11.58 -13.34 5.38
N GLN A 95 -11.58 -14.41 4.57
CA GLN A 95 -12.55 -15.51 4.72
C GLN A 95 -12.41 -16.22 6.07
N GLY A 96 -11.18 -16.39 6.56
CA GLY A 96 -10.93 -16.91 7.91
C GLY A 96 -11.48 -16.01 9.02
N ILE A 97 -11.37 -14.68 8.85
CA ILE A 97 -11.95 -13.69 9.77
C ILE A 97 -13.46 -13.73 9.72
N GLU A 98 -14.07 -13.79 8.53
CA GLU A 98 -15.53 -13.89 8.35
C GLU A 98 -16.08 -15.13 9.07
N SER A 99 -15.49 -16.31 8.83
CA SER A 99 -15.88 -17.53 9.53
C SER A 99 -15.67 -17.47 11.05
N SER A 100 -14.62 -16.78 11.51
CA SER A 100 -14.37 -16.58 12.95
C SER A 100 -15.40 -15.65 13.58
N ILE A 101 -15.85 -14.63 12.86
CA ILE A 101 -16.91 -13.71 13.29
C ILE A 101 -18.24 -14.45 13.40
N ASP A 102 -18.61 -15.25 12.39
CA ASP A 102 -19.84 -16.05 12.42
C ASP A 102 -19.85 -17.04 13.60
N ASN A 103 -18.73 -17.75 13.81
CA ASN A 103 -18.57 -18.65 14.95
C ASN A 103 -18.65 -17.91 16.28
N PHE A 104 -18.03 -16.73 16.38
CA PHE A 104 -18.10 -15.91 17.58
C PHE A 104 -19.53 -15.45 17.85
N GLN A 105 -20.27 -15.01 16.83
CA GLN A 105 -21.66 -14.60 16.98
C GLN A 105 -22.53 -15.77 17.44
N SER A 106 -22.38 -16.95 16.83
CA SER A 106 -23.11 -18.15 17.24
C SER A 106 -22.77 -18.55 18.68
N GLN A 107 -21.49 -18.58 19.04
CA GLN A 107 -21.07 -18.95 20.39
C GLN A 107 -21.56 -17.95 21.44
N GLN A 108 -21.55 -16.66 21.12
CA GLN A 108 -22.06 -15.63 22.03
C GLN A 108 -23.58 -15.69 22.17
N GLN A 109 -24.30 -16.03 21.11
CA GLN A 109 -25.74 -16.28 21.18
C GLN A 109 -26.07 -17.47 22.08
N ASP A 110 -25.35 -18.60 21.94
CA ASP A 110 -25.54 -19.79 22.76
C ASP A 110 -25.20 -19.53 24.23
N ARG A 111 -24.10 -18.80 24.48
CA ARG A 111 -23.71 -18.37 25.83
C ARG A 111 -24.75 -17.44 26.43
N LEU A 112 -25.25 -16.46 25.66
CA LEU A 112 -26.29 -15.54 26.10
C LEU A 112 -27.58 -16.30 26.44
N PHE A 113 -28.00 -17.24 25.59
CA PHE A 113 -29.17 -18.07 25.83
C PHE A 113 -29.01 -18.92 27.10
N THR A 114 -27.84 -19.56 27.27
CA THR A 114 -27.51 -20.33 28.49
C THR A 114 -27.51 -19.43 29.72
N LEU A 115 -27.00 -18.19 29.60
CA LEU A 115 -27.01 -17.22 30.69
C LEU A 115 -28.43 -16.76 31.02
N GLU A 116 -29.26 -16.51 30.00
CA GLU A 116 -30.65 -16.13 30.16
C GLU A 116 -31.45 -17.26 30.83
N GLU A 117 -31.24 -18.51 30.43
CA GLU A 117 -31.87 -19.67 31.04
C GLU A 117 -31.45 -19.84 32.51
N ARG A 118 -30.15 -19.74 32.79
CA ARG A 118 -29.63 -19.78 34.16
C ARG A 118 -30.17 -18.62 35.00
N THR A 119 -30.17 -17.40 34.50
CA THR A 119 -30.72 -16.24 35.20
C THR A 119 -32.24 -16.33 35.37
N LYS A 120 -32.99 -16.88 34.41
CA LYS A 120 -34.43 -17.19 34.58
C LYS A 120 -34.65 -18.21 35.69
N SER A 121 -33.83 -19.26 35.76
CA SER A 121 -33.92 -20.24 36.84
C SER A 121 -33.55 -19.65 38.21
N ILE A 122 -32.53 -18.79 38.26
CA ILE A 122 -32.13 -18.07 39.48
C ILE A 122 -33.20 -17.07 39.90
N SER A 123 -33.81 -16.33 38.97
CA SER A 123 -34.95 -15.45 39.23
C SER A 123 -36.16 -16.21 39.79
N LYS A 124 -36.39 -17.46 39.36
CA LYS A 124 -37.41 -18.35 39.94
C LYS A 124 -37.01 -18.90 41.32
N ILE A 125 -35.73 -18.99 41.64
CA ILE A 125 -35.20 -19.45 42.94
C ILE A 125 -35.11 -18.28 43.95
N SER A 126 -35.09 -17.02 43.50
CA SER A 126 -34.96 -15.82 44.36
C SER A 126 -36.27 -15.14 44.77
N ALA A 127 -37.43 -15.78 44.60
CA ALA A 127 -38.59 -15.45 45.42
C ALA A 127 -38.71 -16.54 46.51
N PRO A 128 -38.16 -16.34 47.72
CA PRO A 128 -38.50 -17.25 48.80
C PRO A 128 -40.00 -17.08 49.05
N ASN A 129 -40.69 -18.18 49.32
CA ASN A 129 -42.11 -18.28 49.69
C ASN A 129 -42.50 -17.48 50.97
N GLY A 130 -41.76 -16.41 51.31
CA GLY A 130 -41.91 -15.64 52.54
C GLY A 130 -43.30 -15.03 52.72
N GLU A 131 -43.97 -14.66 51.64
CA GLU A 131 -45.31 -14.06 51.73
C GLU A 131 -46.41 -15.10 52.03
N ASP A 132 -46.24 -16.35 51.60
CA ASP A 132 -47.16 -17.45 51.91
C ASP A 132 -46.96 -17.93 53.36
N ASP A 133 -45.70 -18.05 53.78
CA ASP A 133 -45.34 -18.43 55.15
C ASP A 133 -45.93 -17.45 56.17
N GLU A 134 -45.87 -16.14 55.93
CA GLU A 134 -46.38 -15.13 56.86
C GLU A 134 -47.90 -15.21 57.07
N LYS A 135 -48.68 -15.41 55.99
CA LYS A 135 -50.13 -15.58 56.08
C LYS A 135 -50.50 -16.85 56.82
N ARG A 136 -49.74 -17.92 56.56
CA ARG A 136 -49.96 -19.24 57.17
C ARG A 136 -49.58 -19.27 58.65
N ILE A 137 -48.54 -18.52 59.06
CA ILE A 137 -48.17 -18.27 60.47
C ILE A 137 -49.33 -17.61 61.22
N VAL A 138 -49.89 -16.53 60.67
CA VAL A 138 -51.00 -15.78 61.29
C VAL A 138 -52.24 -16.67 61.42
N GLN A 139 -52.56 -17.45 60.38
CA GLN A 139 -53.70 -18.37 60.42
C GLN A 139 -53.54 -19.44 61.51
N MET A 140 -52.41 -20.15 61.56
CA MET A 140 -52.20 -21.20 62.56
C MET A 140 -52.18 -20.66 63.99
N TYR A 141 -51.72 -19.42 64.19
CA TYR A 141 -51.77 -18.76 65.49
C TYR A 141 -53.21 -18.41 65.89
N SER A 142 -54.02 -17.91 64.94
CA SER A 142 -55.45 -17.66 65.17
C SER A 142 -56.25 -18.92 65.48
N GLU A 143 -55.79 -20.09 65.00
CA GLU A 143 -56.33 -21.41 65.32
C GLU A 143 -55.89 -21.93 66.72
N GLY A 144 -55.08 -21.15 67.46
CA GLY A 144 -54.67 -21.44 68.83
C GLY A 144 -53.41 -22.30 68.98
N LYS A 145 -52.63 -22.50 67.90
CA LYS A 145 -51.35 -23.24 67.97
C LYS A 145 -50.25 -22.38 68.59
N SER A 146 -49.35 -23.01 69.36
CA SER A 146 -48.20 -22.32 69.95
C SER A 146 -47.12 -21.99 68.91
N ILE A 147 -46.30 -20.97 69.20
CA ILE A 147 -45.23 -20.46 68.33
C ILE A 147 -44.24 -21.58 67.94
N GLU A 148 -43.93 -22.48 68.88
CA GLU A 148 -43.01 -23.60 68.66
C GLU A 148 -43.60 -24.66 67.73
N SER A 149 -44.90 -24.92 67.84
CA SER A 149 -45.59 -25.86 66.95
C SER A 149 -45.66 -25.33 65.53
N ILE A 150 -45.92 -24.03 65.35
CA ILE A 150 -45.96 -23.36 64.04
C ILE A 150 -44.57 -23.37 63.40
N ALA A 151 -43.52 -23.02 64.16
CA ALA A 151 -42.14 -23.05 63.69
C ALA A 151 -41.72 -24.45 63.22
N LYS A 152 -42.13 -25.49 63.97
CA LYS A 152 -41.85 -26.88 63.63
C LYS A 152 -42.64 -27.37 62.42
N GLU A 153 -43.89 -26.95 62.25
CA GLU A 153 -44.79 -27.40 61.18
C GLU A 153 -44.49 -26.72 59.83
N LEU A 154 -44.12 -25.43 59.85
CA LEU A 154 -43.70 -24.69 58.64
C LEU A 154 -42.20 -24.79 58.35
N CYS A 155 -41.43 -25.49 59.19
CA CYS A 155 -39.96 -25.55 59.10
C CYS A 155 -39.30 -24.16 59.03
N VAL A 156 -39.88 -23.18 59.74
CA VAL A 156 -39.38 -21.80 59.83
C VAL A 156 -38.77 -21.56 61.21
N GLY A 157 -37.75 -20.70 61.28
CA GLY A 157 -37.10 -20.37 62.55
C GLY A 157 -38.09 -19.70 63.52
N LEU A 158 -37.99 -20.05 64.82
CA LEU A 158 -38.82 -19.47 65.89
C LEU A 158 -38.85 -17.93 65.84
N GLY A 159 -37.70 -17.30 65.59
CA GLY A 159 -37.60 -15.84 65.48
C GLY A 159 -38.38 -15.25 64.30
N LYS A 160 -38.58 -15.99 63.19
CA LYS A 160 -39.41 -15.54 62.06
C LYS A 160 -40.88 -15.53 62.46
N VAL A 161 -41.35 -16.58 63.14
CA VAL A 161 -42.74 -16.68 63.62
C VAL A 161 -43.05 -15.58 64.64
N GLU A 162 -42.16 -15.38 65.61
CA GLU A 162 -42.33 -14.34 66.64
C GLU A 162 -42.33 -12.93 66.04
N LEU A 163 -41.43 -12.66 65.09
CA LEU A 163 -41.37 -11.38 64.39
C LEU A 163 -42.65 -11.10 63.59
N THR A 164 -43.14 -12.08 62.83
CA THR A 164 -44.37 -11.94 62.04
C THR A 164 -45.58 -11.67 62.94
N LEU A 165 -45.70 -12.36 64.07
CA LEU A 165 -46.82 -12.16 65.00
C LEU A 165 -46.75 -10.79 65.71
N LYS A 166 -45.56 -10.35 66.12
CA LYS A 166 -45.35 -9.00 66.70
C LYS A 166 -45.63 -7.88 65.70
N LEU A 167 -45.19 -8.03 64.45
CA LEU A 167 -45.40 -7.03 63.40
C LEU A 167 -46.89 -6.85 63.05
N ARG A 168 -47.71 -7.88 63.30
CA ARG A 168 -49.16 -7.88 63.08
C ARG A 168 -49.97 -7.66 64.36
N GLU A 169 -49.33 -7.31 65.48
CA GLU A 169 -49.97 -7.03 66.78
C GLU A 169 -50.82 -8.20 67.33
N LEU A 170 -50.44 -9.44 67.04
CA LEU A 170 -51.12 -10.65 67.54
C LEU A 170 -50.50 -11.18 68.85
N ILE A 171 -49.32 -10.68 69.20
CA ILE A 171 -48.56 -10.91 70.45
C ILE A 171 -47.88 -9.60 70.83
#